data_AF-A0A534A9S3-F1
#
_entry.id   AF-A0A534A9S3-F1
#
_cell.length_a   1.000
_cell.length_b   1.000
_cell.length_c   1.000
_cell.angle_alpha   90.00
_cell.angle_beta   90.00
_cell.angle_gamma   90.00
#
_symmetry.space_group_name_H-M   'P 1'
#
loop_
_entity.id
_entity.type
_entity.pdbx_description
1 polymer ?
#
loop_
_entity_poly.entity_id
_entity_poly.type
_entity_poly.pdbx_seq_one_letter_code
_entity_poly.pdbx_strand_id
1 'polypeptide(L)' 'MEAPLRELRERILAAHHTPAPLRLRGAGSKDFFGETLTGEVLDTRAHAGIV' A
#
# COMPACT_ATOMS: atom_id res chain seq x y z
N MET A 1 2.09 6.11 18.04
CA MET A 1 1.36 6.38 16.79
C MET A 1 2.27 6.64 15.58
N GLU A 2 3.61 6.59 15.69
CA GLU A 2 4.53 6.80 14.55
C GLU A 2 4.94 5.53 13.80
N ALA A 3 4.79 4.36 14.42
CA ALA A 3 5.22 3.09 13.84
C ALA A 3 4.58 2.78 12.46
N PRO A 4 3.26 3.00 12.24
CA PRO A 4 2.65 2.70 10.94
C PRO A 4 3.18 3.59 9.82
N LEU A 5 3.43 4.88 10.10
CA LEU A 5 3.96 5.81 9.10
C LEU A 5 5.41 5.48 8.73
N ARG A 6 6.21 5.07 9.72
CA ARG A 6 7.57 4.60 9.53
C ARG A 6 7.61 3.35 8.65
N GLU A 7 6.78 2.36 8.94
CA GLU A 7 6.67 1.12 8.17
C GLU A 7 6.25 1.40 6.71
N LEU A 8 5.22 2.24 6.51
CA LEU A 8 4.78 2.65 5.17
C LEU A 8 5.93 3.27 4.37
N ARG A 9 6.68 4.19 4.99
CA ARG A 9 7.85 4.84 4.36
C ARG A 9 8.94 3.84 4.01
N GLU A 10 9.28 2.94 4.94
CA GLU A 10 10.33 1.93 4.74
C GLU A 10 9.99 0.99 3.58
N ARG A 11 8.73 0.55 3.47
CA ARG A 11 8.28 -0.28 2.35
C ARG A 11 8.36 0.43 1.01
N ILE A 12 7.98 1.71 0.94
CA ILE A 12 8.10 2.52 -0.28
C ILE A 12 9.57 2.66 -0.70
N LEU A 13 10.46 2.96 0.25
CA LEU A 13 11.89 3.10 -0.02
C LEU A 13 12.51 1.76 -0.47
N ALA A 14 12.16 0.65 0.17
CA ALA A 14 12.65 -0.67 -0.20
C ALA A 14 12.25 -1.04 -1.64
N ALA A 15 10.98 -0.81 -2.02
CA ALA A 15 10.47 -1.04 -3.37
C ALA A 15 11.11 -0.13 -4.42
N HIS A 16 11.56 1.06 -4.03
CA HIS A 16 12.32 1.95 -4.90
C HIS A 16 13.77 1.48 -5.10
N HIS A 17 14.43 1.05 -4.02
CA HIS A 17 15.80 0.55 -4.07
C HIS A 17 15.92 -0.78 -4.82
N THR A 18 14.93 -1.65 -4.68
CA THR A 18 14.80 -2.90 -5.44
C THR A 18 13.48 -2.83 -6.21
N PRO A 19 13.48 -2.44 -7.50
CA PRO A 19 12.27 -2.16 -8.27
C PRO A 19 11.23 -3.27 -8.15
N ALA A 20 10.29 -3.07 -7.24
CA ALA A 20 9.22 -3.99 -6.91
C ALA A 20 7.91 -3.18 -6.93
N PRO A 21 7.04 -3.36 -7.95
CA PRO A 21 5.79 -2.63 -8.02
C PRO A 21 4.95 -2.85 -6.76
N LEU A 22 4.48 -1.76 -6.15
CA LEU A 22 3.57 -1.82 -5.00
C LEU A 22 2.13 -1.57 -5.44
N ARG A 23 1.21 -2.36 -4.89
CA ARG A 23 -0.23 -2.26 -5.05
C ARG A 23 -0.85 -1.67 -3.80
N LEU A 24 -1.23 -0.39 -3.85
CA LEU A 24 -1.96 0.25 -2.75
C LEU A 24 -3.32 -0.42 -2.54
N ARG A 25 -3.62 -0.80 -1.29
CA ARG A 25 -4.91 -1.41 -0.94
C ARG A 25 -5.48 -0.82 0.34
N GLY A 26 -6.66 -0.23 0.23
CA GLY A 26 -7.52 0.09 1.38
C GLY A 26 -8.47 -1.07 1.70
N ALA A 27 -9.78 -0.82 1.72
CA ALA A 27 -10.79 -1.85 1.97
C ALA A 27 -10.96 -2.89 0.84
N GLY A 28 -10.28 -2.73 -0.30
CA GLY A 28 -10.39 -3.65 -1.45
C GLY A 28 -11.73 -3.57 -2.21
N SER A 29 -12.62 -2.65 -1.82
CA SER A 29 -13.92 -2.46 -2.47
C SER A 29 -13.86 -1.98 -3.91
N LYS A 30 -12.66 -1.73 -4.45
CA LYS A 30 -12.43 -1.31 -5.85
C LYS A 30 -11.84 -2.42 -6.71
N ASP A 31 -11.55 -3.59 -6.14
CA ASP A 31 -11.00 -4.74 -6.90
C ASP A 31 -11.99 -5.23 -7.98
N PHE A 32 -13.28 -4.88 -7.87
CA PHE A 32 -14.33 -5.23 -8.84
C PHE A 32 -14.21 -4.50 -10.19
N PHE A 33 -13.44 -3.41 -10.30
CA PHE A 33 -13.29 -2.67 -11.55
C PHE A 33 -12.53 -3.43 -12.64
N GLY A 34 -12.05 -4.66 -12.35
CA GLY A 34 -11.51 -5.58 -13.35
C GLY A 34 -10.10 -5.22 -13.84
N GLU A 35 -9.45 -4.23 -13.22
CA GLU A 35 -8.06 -3.92 -13.51
C GLU A 35 -7.13 -5.08 -13.08
N THR A 36 -6.04 -5.25 -13.81
CA THR A 36 -5.04 -6.26 -13.44
C THR A 36 -4.32 -5.81 -12.18
N LEU A 37 -4.59 -6.52 -11.08
CA LEU A 37 -3.98 -6.24 -9.79
C LEU A 37 -2.55 -6.77 -9.74
N THR A 38 -1.58 -5.92 -10.10
CA THR A 38 -0.15 -6.26 -10.11
C THR A 38 0.60 -5.64 -8.95
N GLY A 39 1.71 -6.26 -8.55
CA GLY A 39 2.58 -5.76 -7.48
C GLY A 39 2.25 -6.28 -6.08
N GLU A 40 3.14 -5.97 -5.14
CA GLU A 40 3.04 -6.37 -3.74
C GLU A 40 2.06 -5.46 -2.97
N VAL A 41 1.19 -6.04 -2.16
CA VAL A 41 0.15 -5.28 -1.46
C VAL A 41 0.75 -4.35 -0.40
N LEU A 42 0.58 -3.05 -0.60
CA LEU A 42 0.83 -2.01 0.40
C LEU A 42 -0.52 -1.61 1.05
N ASP A 43 -0.80 -2.18 2.23
CA ASP A 43 -2.05 -1.98 2.96
C ASP A 43 -2.05 -0.63 3.68
N THR A 44 -3.07 0.20 3.44
CA THR A 44 -3.18 1.53 4.04
C THR A 44 -4.17 1.61 5.20
N ARG A 45 -4.82 0.50 5.60
CA ARG A 45 -5.88 0.48 6.63
C ARG A 45 -5.39 0.87 8.03
N ALA A 46 -4.09 0.78 8.29
CA ALA A 46 -3.49 1.30 9.51
C ALA A 46 -3.52 2.84 9.60
N HIS A 47 -3.80 3.53 8.49
CA HIS A 47 -3.94 4.98 8.38
C HIS A 47 -5.40 5.36 8.19
N ALA A 48 -6.17 5.34 9.28
CA ALA A 48 -7.58 5.76 9.29
C ALA A 48 -7.71 7.14 9.95
N GLY A 49 -8.07 8.15 9.16
CA GLY A 49 -8.36 9.51 9.63
C GLY A 49 -9.59 10.06 8.95
N ILE A 50 -9.45 10.44 7.68
CA ILE A 50 -10.55 10.80 6.79
C ILE A 50 -10.65 9.71 5.73
N VAL A 51 -11.85 9.14 5.54
CA VAL A 51 -12.14 7.98 4.67
C VAL A 51 -13.36 8.24 3.81
#